data_AF-A0A0M6Y1G1-F1
#
_entry.id   AF-A0A0M6Y1G1-F1
#
_cell.length_a   1.000
_cell.length_b   1.000
_cell.length_c   1.000
_cell.angle_alpha   90.00
_cell.angle_beta   90.00
_cell.angle_gamma   90.00
#
_symmetry.space_group_name_H-M   'P 1'
#
loop_
_entity.id
_entity.type
_entity.pdbx_description
1 polymer ?
#
loop_
_entity_poly.entity_id
_entity_poly.type
_entity_poly.pdbx_seq_one_letter_code
_entity_poly.pdbx_strand_id
1 'polypeptide(L)'
;MTVVGDEVIKLLELGDVFRWVTDGERAKALELLERDTRFDATITQLQSGKVLRDFFTRYFNQQSAPSLYDAVMLMAAKAGPVSVSSIENNLAGFFFFDRDAAILNAQFGNPAKVFGLANDLADSMRKYGLLSISTKKPITSATIPSSASASFSGSGATGRDIFNHRVSAFDQARILYEQKTNPQGDPGASGPVSRSYSNPLWNGLTVPSSASERLRQAARITSLPISTLFEPIYLNGRPSRGAVMNAAAKTYNLTPEVIGAIVLAEQRDQSQNEDMLDYTAATHSVSRRTTSVGLGQVRDDTVARTDLFSGLLEHKRRQGLDGAQIATLLTCDEFNIFAVAKYIRYVANLVGKKTKTDLPRTAAAFPGINFAAYAQHARNWPADNVAALGSEYTSRPWDDRVTGWGSFVGEAHSDMSGAKISW
;
A
#
# COMPACT_ATOMS: atom_id res chain seq x y z
N MET A 1 -1.75 -2.35 -39.00
CA MET A 1 -1.12 -1.08 -38.63
C MET A 1 -2.19 -0.17 -38.03
N THR A 2 -1.83 0.63 -37.04
CA THR A 2 -2.67 1.62 -36.36
C THR A 2 -2.12 3.01 -36.67
N VAL A 3 -3.01 4.00 -36.75
CA VAL A 3 -2.62 5.41 -37.01
C VAL A 3 -1.69 5.91 -35.91
N VAL A 4 -1.99 5.57 -34.65
CA VAL A 4 -1.13 5.90 -33.50
C VAL A 4 0.27 5.29 -33.64
N GLY A 5 0.36 4.03 -34.07
CA GLY A 5 1.65 3.37 -34.28
C GLY A 5 2.49 4.08 -35.33
N ASP A 6 1.89 4.47 -36.45
CA ASP A 6 2.59 5.21 -37.52
C ASP A 6 3.07 6.60 -37.04
N GLU A 7 2.26 7.31 -36.26
CA GLU A 7 2.62 8.62 -35.70
C GLU A 7 3.74 8.52 -34.65
N VAL A 8 3.66 7.53 -33.76
CA VAL A 8 4.73 7.27 -32.78
C VAL A 8 6.03 6.91 -33.48
N ILE A 9 5.99 6.04 -34.51
CA ILE A 9 7.18 5.70 -35.32
C ILE A 9 7.79 6.97 -35.94
N LYS A 10 6.98 7.81 -36.59
CA LYS A 10 7.46 9.06 -37.19
C LYS A 10 8.13 9.97 -36.17
N LEU A 11 7.54 10.14 -34.98
CA LEU A 11 8.13 10.94 -33.90
C LEU A 11 9.49 10.38 -33.44
N LEU A 12 9.69 9.06 -33.53
CA LEU A 12 10.96 8.40 -33.16
C LEU A 12 12.01 8.40 -34.30
N GLU A 13 11.56 8.45 -35.56
CA GLU A 13 12.39 8.46 -36.78
C GLU A 13 12.86 9.86 -37.21
N LEU A 14 12.17 10.92 -36.77
CA LEU A 14 12.57 12.32 -37.04
C LEU A 14 13.87 12.73 -36.34
N GLY A 15 14.40 11.88 -35.46
CA GLY A 15 15.76 11.99 -34.92
C GLY A 15 16.74 11.19 -35.77
N ASP A 16 17.58 11.89 -36.54
CA ASP A 16 18.82 11.33 -37.07
C ASP A 16 19.60 10.61 -35.95
N VAL A 17 20.54 9.71 -36.26
CA VAL A 17 21.26 8.88 -35.27
C VAL A 17 21.92 9.71 -34.13
N PHE A 18 22.07 11.02 -34.35
CA PHE A 18 22.63 12.02 -33.44
C PHE A 18 21.64 13.05 -32.86
N ARG A 19 20.35 13.05 -33.25
CA ARG A 19 19.33 13.93 -32.66
C ARG A 19 18.57 13.22 -31.54
N TRP A 20 18.67 13.80 -30.35
CA TRP A 20 17.86 13.43 -29.19
C TRP A 20 16.40 13.81 -29.44
N VAL A 21 15.46 12.89 -29.19
CA VAL A 21 14.02 13.18 -29.19
C VAL A 21 13.76 14.22 -28.10
N THR A 22 13.14 15.33 -28.47
CA THR A 22 12.82 16.44 -27.56
C THR A 22 11.80 16.01 -26.50
N ASP A 23 11.76 16.72 -25.38
CA ASP A 23 10.78 16.47 -24.32
C ASP A 23 9.34 16.60 -24.85
N GLY A 24 9.11 17.53 -25.77
CA GLY A 24 7.81 17.73 -26.43
C GLY A 24 7.41 16.55 -27.34
N GLU A 25 8.34 15.97 -28.08
CA GLU A 25 8.07 14.78 -28.91
C GLU A 25 7.80 13.54 -28.05
N ARG A 26 8.55 13.36 -26.94
CA ARG A 26 8.28 12.29 -25.97
C ARG A 26 6.92 12.46 -25.32
N ALA A 27 6.58 13.67 -24.88
CA ALA A 27 5.28 13.97 -24.30
C ALA A 27 4.16 13.70 -25.31
N LYS A 28 4.36 14.08 -26.57
CA LYS A 28 3.39 13.83 -27.64
C LYS A 28 3.19 12.34 -27.90
N ALA A 29 4.26 11.55 -27.91
CA ALA A 29 4.18 10.10 -28.08
C ALA A 29 3.40 9.43 -26.93
N LEU A 30 3.63 9.85 -25.68
CA LEU A 30 2.85 9.35 -24.55
C LEU A 30 1.37 9.76 -24.63
N GLU A 31 1.07 11.02 -24.99
CA GLU A 31 -0.32 11.49 -25.18
C GLU A 31 -1.06 10.66 -26.24
N LEU A 32 -0.38 10.33 -27.34
CA LEU A 32 -0.94 9.49 -28.41
C LEU A 32 -1.23 8.07 -27.91
N LEU A 33 -0.30 7.45 -27.17
CA LEU A 33 -0.47 6.11 -26.61
C LEU A 33 -1.55 6.06 -25.53
N GLU A 34 -1.68 7.12 -24.73
CA GLU A 34 -2.72 7.24 -23.70
C GLU A 34 -4.12 7.20 -24.31
N ARG A 35 -4.32 7.98 -25.39
CA ARG A 35 -5.58 8.06 -26.14
C ARG A 35 -5.84 6.87 -27.05
N ASP A 36 -4.88 5.97 -27.20
CA ASP A 36 -4.99 4.85 -28.12
C ASP A 36 -6.04 3.83 -27.65
N THR A 37 -7.08 3.64 -28.45
CA THR A 37 -8.13 2.64 -28.22
C THR A 37 -7.74 1.24 -28.73
N ARG A 38 -6.65 1.14 -29.49
CA ARG A 38 -6.12 -0.10 -30.08
C ARG A 38 -4.70 -0.40 -29.59
N PHE A 39 -4.44 -0.09 -28.32
CA PHE A 39 -3.11 -0.15 -27.70
C PHE A 39 -2.33 -1.44 -27.98
N ASP A 40 -2.92 -2.62 -27.78
CA ASP A 40 -2.23 -3.91 -28.05
C ASP A 40 -1.82 -4.07 -29.52
N ALA A 41 -2.64 -3.60 -30.46
CA ALA A 41 -2.33 -3.64 -31.88
C ALA A 41 -1.19 -2.65 -32.22
N THR A 42 -1.18 -1.49 -31.56
CA THR A 42 -0.09 -0.52 -31.68
C THR A 42 1.23 -1.07 -31.13
N ILE A 43 1.23 -1.69 -29.94
CA ILE A 43 2.44 -2.33 -29.40
C ILE A 43 2.92 -3.47 -30.31
N THR A 44 2.00 -4.28 -30.84
CA THR A 44 2.34 -5.34 -31.82
C THR A 44 2.99 -4.75 -33.08
N GLN A 45 2.52 -3.60 -33.55
CA GLN A 45 3.14 -2.90 -34.67
C GLN A 45 4.54 -2.40 -34.32
N LEU A 46 4.72 -1.73 -33.17
CA LEU A 46 6.02 -1.23 -32.73
C LEU A 46 7.04 -2.37 -32.54
N GLN A 47 6.59 -3.51 -32.01
CA GLN A 47 7.38 -4.72 -31.88
C GLN A 47 7.79 -5.26 -33.26
N SER A 48 6.84 -5.37 -34.19
CA SER A 48 7.07 -5.91 -35.53
C SER A 48 7.97 -5.02 -36.38
N GLY A 49 7.86 -3.71 -36.20
CA GLY A 49 8.75 -2.70 -36.77
C GLY A 49 10.13 -2.64 -36.10
N LYS A 50 10.37 -3.44 -35.04
CA LYS A 50 11.60 -3.45 -34.22
C LYS A 50 11.94 -2.12 -33.54
N VAL A 51 10.95 -1.24 -33.35
CA VAL A 51 11.13 0.10 -32.77
C VAL A 51 10.71 0.18 -31.29
N LEU A 52 10.12 -0.88 -30.72
CA LEU A 52 9.64 -0.85 -29.32
C LEU A 52 10.79 -0.66 -28.32
N ARG A 53 11.95 -1.31 -28.55
CA ARG A 53 13.15 -1.08 -27.71
C ARG A 53 13.71 0.32 -27.89
N ASP A 54 13.71 0.82 -29.13
CA ASP A 54 14.19 2.17 -29.43
C ASP A 54 13.32 3.22 -28.74
N PHE A 55 11.99 3.01 -28.71
CA PHE A 55 11.07 3.82 -27.92
C PHE A 55 11.56 3.95 -26.48
N PHE A 56 11.80 2.86 -25.75
CA PHE A 56 12.30 2.92 -24.36
C PHE A 56 13.68 3.60 -24.25
N THR A 57 14.56 3.37 -25.22
CA THR A 57 15.88 4.02 -25.28
C THR A 57 15.77 5.54 -25.31
N ARG A 58 14.74 6.10 -25.96
CA ARG A 58 14.53 7.56 -25.97
C ARG A 58 14.15 8.14 -24.61
N TYR A 59 13.62 7.33 -23.69
CA TYR A 59 13.26 7.75 -22.32
C TYR A 59 14.30 7.37 -21.26
N PHE A 60 15.20 6.43 -21.55
CA PHE A 60 16.07 5.78 -20.57
C PHE A 60 16.92 6.75 -19.74
N ASN A 61 17.58 7.72 -20.36
CA ASN A 61 18.52 8.63 -19.67
C ASN A 61 17.86 9.91 -19.13
N GLN A 62 16.52 9.97 -19.11
CA GLN A 62 15.80 11.18 -18.71
C GLN A 62 15.54 11.16 -17.20
N GLN A 63 15.99 12.23 -16.53
CA GLN A 63 15.78 12.43 -15.09
C GLN A 63 14.51 13.23 -14.76
N SER A 64 13.88 13.82 -15.79
CA SER A 64 12.64 14.58 -15.67
C SER A 64 11.56 14.01 -16.60
N ALA A 65 10.31 14.23 -16.21
CA ALA A 65 9.16 13.85 -17.00
C ALA A 65 9.17 14.53 -18.39
N PRO A 66 8.78 13.83 -19.46
CA PRO A 66 8.42 12.42 -19.48
C PRO A 66 9.67 11.52 -19.44
N SER A 67 9.74 10.67 -18.42
CA SER A 67 10.85 9.75 -18.12
C SER A 67 10.48 8.29 -18.50
N LEU A 68 11.44 7.37 -18.36
CA LEU A 68 11.16 5.94 -18.60
C LEU A 68 10.11 5.41 -17.61
N TYR A 69 10.06 5.96 -16.39
CA TYR A 69 9.05 5.58 -15.40
C TYR A 69 7.64 5.92 -15.89
N ASP A 70 7.42 7.14 -16.39
CA ASP A 70 6.13 7.57 -16.94
C ASP A 70 5.67 6.66 -18.10
N ALA A 71 6.60 6.36 -19.02
CA ALA A 71 6.32 5.47 -20.14
C ALA A 71 5.93 4.05 -19.67
N VAL A 72 6.67 3.49 -18.71
CA VAL A 72 6.38 2.16 -18.16
C VAL A 72 5.04 2.12 -17.46
N MET A 73 4.70 3.13 -16.67
CA MET A 73 3.42 3.19 -15.94
C MET A 73 2.23 3.36 -16.89
N LEU A 74 2.35 4.21 -17.92
CA LEU A 74 1.33 4.34 -18.95
C LEU A 74 1.10 3.01 -19.67
N MET A 75 2.18 2.35 -20.08
CA MET A 75 2.09 1.06 -20.74
C MET A 75 1.46 0.01 -19.82
N ALA A 76 1.83 -0.02 -18.54
CA ALA A 76 1.24 -0.94 -17.57
C ALA A 76 -0.27 -0.71 -17.39
N ALA A 77 -0.72 0.55 -17.40
CA ALA A 77 -2.12 0.92 -17.28
C ALA A 77 -2.98 0.55 -18.51
N LYS A 78 -2.35 0.36 -19.67
CA LYS A 78 -3.00 0.19 -20.97
C LYS A 78 -2.83 -1.19 -21.59
N ALA A 79 -1.74 -1.88 -21.26
CA ALA A 79 -1.39 -3.17 -21.84
C ALA A 79 -2.46 -4.21 -21.53
N GLY A 80 -2.96 -4.86 -22.58
CA GLY A 80 -3.71 -6.10 -22.47
C GLY A 80 -2.80 -7.33 -22.59
N PRO A 81 -3.36 -8.54 -22.44
CA PRO A 81 -2.58 -9.78 -22.36
C PRO A 81 -1.64 -10.03 -23.56
N VAL A 82 -1.95 -9.48 -24.73
CA VAL A 82 -1.17 -9.67 -25.95
C VAL A 82 0.15 -8.88 -25.93
N SER A 83 0.18 -7.72 -25.26
CA SER A 83 1.33 -6.81 -25.30
C SER A 83 2.29 -6.98 -24.12
N VAL A 84 1.86 -7.56 -23.00
CA VAL A 84 2.63 -7.69 -21.74
C VAL A 84 4.02 -8.30 -21.98
N SER A 85 4.10 -9.49 -22.58
CA SER A 85 5.39 -10.15 -22.79
C SER A 85 6.29 -9.41 -23.76
N SER A 86 5.73 -8.75 -24.79
CA SER A 86 6.52 -7.92 -25.71
C SER A 86 7.13 -6.73 -24.97
N ILE A 87 6.37 -6.05 -24.12
CA ILE A 87 6.87 -4.91 -23.35
C ILE A 87 7.95 -5.35 -22.36
N GLU A 88 7.70 -6.41 -21.58
CA GLU A 88 8.68 -6.94 -20.61
C GLU A 88 10.01 -7.30 -21.27
N ASN A 89 9.97 -8.01 -22.40
CA ASN A 89 11.18 -8.42 -23.12
C ASN A 89 11.98 -7.22 -23.64
N ASN A 90 11.31 -6.14 -24.07
CA ASN A 90 12.00 -4.96 -24.59
C ASN A 90 12.51 -4.03 -23.49
N LEU A 91 11.94 -4.10 -22.28
CA LEU A 91 12.43 -3.40 -21.08
C LEU A 91 13.61 -4.08 -20.40
N ALA A 92 13.99 -5.29 -20.82
CA ALA A 92 15.15 -5.99 -20.27
C ALA A 92 16.44 -5.18 -20.47
N GLY A 93 17.19 -5.01 -19.38
CA GLY A 93 18.47 -4.27 -19.35
C GLY A 93 18.36 -2.76 -19.14
N PHE A 94 17.14 -2.21 -19.02
CA PHE A 94 16.93 -0.82 -18.62
C PHE A 94 16.93 -0.67 -17.09
N PHE A 95 16.98 0.59 -16.65
CA PHE A 95 16.92 1.07 -15.26
C PHE A 95 16.27 2.46 -15.27
N PHE A 96 15.60 2.85 -14.18
CA PHE A 96 15.10 4.22 -14.07
C PHE A 96 16.23 5.18 -13.64
N PHE A 97 16.32 6.36 -14.25
CA PHE A 97 17.21 7.44 -13.77
C PHE A 97 16.46 8.55 -13.04
N ASP A 98 15.13 8.46 -13.02
CA ASP A 98 14.26 9.33 -12.25
C ASP A 98 14.52 9.13 -10.75
N ARG A 99 14.68 10.26 -10.03
CA ARG A 99 14.94 10.27 -8.60
C ARG A 99 13.81 9.59 -7.81
N ASP A 100 12.57 9.80 -8.23
CA ASP A 100 11.39 9.32 -7.53
C ASP A 100 11.15 7.82 -7.78
N ALA A 101 11.64 7.29 -8.91
CA ALA A 101 11.63 5.86 -9.22
C ALA A 101 12.88 5.10 -8.75
N ALA A 102 13.87 5.77 -8.16
CA ALA A 102 15.12 5.14 -7.73
C ALA A 102 14.89 3.97 -6.75
N ILE A 103 13.84 4.07 -5.92
CA ILE A 103 13.49 2.98 -5.00
C ILE A 103 12.99 1.73 -5.72
N LEU A 104 12.29 1.89 -6.84
CA LEU A 104 11.82 0.77 -7.65
C LEU A 104 12.99 0.01 -8.27
N ASN A 105 14.04 0.70 -8.70
CA ASN A 105 15.28 0.04 -9.11
C ASN A 105 15.94 -0.70 -7.94
N ALA A 106 16.07 -0.03 -6.80
CA ALA A 106 16.76 -0.59 -5.65
C ALA A 106 16.10 -1.89 -5.14
N GLN A 107 14.77 -1.97 -5.24
CA GLN A 107 14.02 -3.11 -4.71
C GLN A 107 13.70 -4.16 -5.77
N PHE A 108 13.33 -3.75 -6.99
CA PHE A 108 12.86 -4.67 -8.03
C PHE A 108 13.90 -4.90 -9.15
N GLY A 109 15.00 -4.15 -9.16
CA GLY A 109 16.18 -4.40 -9.99
C GLY A 109 16.08 -3.96 -11.44
N ASN A 110 14.91 -4.00 -12.08
CA ASN A 110 14.74 -3.49 -13.44
C ASN A 110 13.29 -3.07 -13.78
N PRO A 111 13.09 -2.21 -14.81
CA PRO A 111 11.79 -1.75 -15.27
C PRO A 111 10.86 -2.84 -15.77
N ALA A 112 11.35 -3.98 -16.29
CA ALA A 112 10.48 -5.07 -16.76
C ALA A 112 9.71 -5.73 -15.60
N LYS A 113 10.39 -5.94 -14.45
CA LYS A 113 9.75 -6.44 -13.23
C LYS A 113 8.70 -5.44 -12.71
N VAL A 114 9.07 -4.16 -12.67
CA VAL A 114 8.18 -3.06 -12.24
C VAL A 114 6.96 -2.95 -13.16
N PHE A 115 7.15 -3.04 -14.48
CA PHE A 115 6.07 -3.01 -15.47
C PHE A 115 5.00 -4.05 -15.16
N GLY A 116 5.35 -5.32 -15.02
CA GLY A 116 4.29 -6.32 -14.79
C GLY A 116 3.71 -6.30 -13.36
N LEU A 117 4.42 -5.74 -12.36
CA LEU A 117 3.77 -5.43 -11.06
C LEU A 117 2.70 -4.34 -11.25
N ALA A 118 3.07 -3.27 -11.96
CA ALA A 118 2.16 -2.17 -12.27
C ALA A 118 1.00 -2.62 -13.18
N ASN A 119 1.23 -3.57 -14.09
CA ASN A 119 0.20 -4.10 -14.98
C ASN A 119 -0.80 -4.99 -14.23
N ASP A 120 -0.34 -5.93 -13.40
CA ASP A 120 -1.22 -6.72 -12.54
C ASP A 120 -2.07 -5.82 -11.63
N LEU A 121 -1.43 -4.78 -11.05
CA LEU A 121 -2.12 -3.79 -10.24
C LEU A 121 -3.14 -3.01 -11.06
N ALA A 122 -2.78 -2.52 -12.24
CA ALA A 122 -3.68 -1.78 -13.11
C ALA A 122 -4.89 -2.62 -13.54
N ASP A 123 -4.69 -3.89 -13.87
CA ASP A 123 -5.76 -4.83 -14.19
C ASP A 123 -6.70 -5.03 -13.00
N SER A 124 -6.15 -5.19 -11.80
CA SER A 124 -6.92 -5.28 -10.56
C SER A 124 -7.70 -3.98 -10.28
N MET A 125 -7.05 -2.81 -10.36
CA MET A 125 -7.70 -1.52 -10.17
C MET A 125 -8.77 -1.26 -11.22
N ARG A 126 -8.60 -1.73 -12.47
CA ARG A 126 -9.63 -1.66 -13.52
C ARG A 126 -10.83 -2.53 -13.17
N LYS A 127 -10.59 -3.78 -12.76
CA LYS A 127 -11.63 -4.71 -12.28
C LYS A 127 -12.44 -4.12 -11.11
N TYR A 128 -11.78 -3.36 -10.23
CA TYR A 128 -12.43 -2.72 -9.09
C TYR A 128 -13.04 -1.35 -9.40
N GLY A 129 -12.91 -0.84 -10.64
CA GLY A 129 -13.44 0.47 -11.04
C GLY A 129 -12.66 1.66 -10.46
N LEU A 130 -11.40 1.46 -10.07
CA LEU A 130 -10.55 2.44 -9.40
C LEU A 130 -9.47 3.05 -10.30
N LEU A 131 -9.14 2.42 -11.43
CA LEU A 131 -8.05 2.88 -12.33
C LEU A 131 -8.29 4.27 -12.92
N SER A 132 -9.56 4.61 -13.18
CA SER A 132 -9.95 5.84 -13.91
C SER A 132 -10.93 6.71 -13.11
N ILE A 133 -10.94 6.59 -11.78
CA ILE A 133 -11.85 7.35 -10.93
C ILE A 133 -11.53 8.85 -11.00
N SER A 134 -12.51 9.66 -11.39
CA SER A 134 -12.32 11.11 -11.61
C SER A 134 -12.68 11.95 -10.38
N THR A 135 -13.25 11.35 -9.33
CA THR A 135 -13.81 12.11 -8.20
C THR A 135 -12.72 12.43 -7.17
N LYS A 136 -12.21 13.66 -7.20
CA LYS A 136 -11.44 14.21 -6.08
C LYS A 136 -12.39 14.48 -4.91
N LYS A 137 -12.33 13.67 -3.86
CA LYS A 137 -13.05 13.94 -2.60
C LYS A 137 -12.31 15.04 -1.83
N PRO A 138 -13.03 16.02 -1.24
CA PRO A 138 -12.41 16.97 -0.32
C PRO A 138 -11.72 16.24 0.83
N ILE A 139 -10.47 16.62 1.12
CA ILE A 139 -9.72 16.06 2.24
C ILE A 139 -10.29 16.63 3.52
N THR A 140 -10.72 15.77 4.43
CA THR A 140 -11.23 16.19 5.74
C THR A 140 -10.06 16.68 6.59
N SER A 141 -10.24 17.83 7.23
CA SER A 141 -9.28 18.33 8.21
C SER A 141 -9.35 17.51 9.50
N ALA A 142 -8.20 17.24 10.09
CA ALA A 142 -8.06 16.74 11.46
C ALA A 142 -6.80 17.39 12.05
N THR A 143 -6.68 17.36 13.37
CA THR A 143 -5.48 17.85 14.05
C THR A 143 -4.34 16.87 13.77
N ILE A 144 -3.29 17.36 13.10
CA ILE A 144 -2.06 16.59 12.86
C ILE A 144 -0.97 17.20 13.74
N PRO A 145 -0.43 16.43 14.71
CA PRO A 145 0.67 16.91 15.52
C PRO A 145 1.89 17.28 14.67
N SER A 146 2.61 18.32 15.08
CA SER A 146 3.86 18.73 14.42
C SER A 146 5.05 17.81 14.74
N SER A 147 4.98 17.11 15.88
CA SER A 147 6.03 16.16 16.27
C SER A 147 5.97 14.89 15.44
N ALA A 148 7.12 14.47 14.89
CA ALA A 148 7.26 13.26 14.10
C ALA A 148 7.11 11.97 14.93
N SER A 149 7.21 12.04 16.25
CA SER A 149 7.04 10.91 17.18
C SER A 149 5.65 10.88 17.85
N ALA A 150 4.74 11.77 17.49
CA ALA A 150 3.42 11.83 18.11
C ALA A 150 2.42 10.83 17.50
N SER A 151 1.44 10.42 18.29
CA SER A 151 0.27 9.66 17.86
C SER A 151 -0.45 10.34 16.70
N PHE A 152 -0.94 9.56 15.73
CA PHE A 152 -1.65 10.06 14.56
C PHE A 152 -0.85 11.10 13.76
N SER A 153 0.45 10.86 13.61
CA SER A 153 1.32 11.69 12.77
C SER A 153 1.87 10.97 11.54
N GLY A 154 1.76 9.63 11.46
CA GLY A 154 2.24 8.80 10.36
C GLY A 154 1.53 9.03 9.01
N SER A 155 1.82 8.16 8.06
CA SER A 155 1.33 8.16 6.67
C SER A 155 -0.20 8.12 6.56
N GLY A 156 -0.89 7.42 7.46
CA GLY A 156 -2.35 7.41 7.54
C GLY A 156 -2.94 8.78 7.84
N ALA A 157 -2.30 9.54 8.73
CA ALA A 157 -2.74 10.86 9.13
C ALA A 157 -2.29 11.95 8.14
N THR A 158 -1.11 11.82 7.55
CA THR A 158 -0.51 12.88 6.73
C THR A 158 -0.69 12.70 5.23
N GLY A 159 -0.86 11.46 4.77
CA GLY A 159 -0.75 11.12 3.34
C GLY A 159 0.67 11.20 2.80
N ARG A 160 1.69 11.34 3.67
CA ARG A 160 3.10 11.33 3.26
C ARG A 160 3.56 9.91 2.95
N ASP A 161 4.33 9.79 1.89
CA ASP A 161 4.90 8.53 1.44
C ASP A 161 5.99 8.03 2.41
N ILE A 162 5.84 6.80 2.90
CA ILE A 162 6.81 6.20 3.84
C ILE A 162 8.18 6.01 3.17
N PHE A 163 8.18 5.62 1.90
CA PHE A 163 9.36 5.18 1.17
C PHE A 163 10.40 6.28 0.90
N ASN A 164 10.00 7.55 1.02
CA ASN A 164 10.88 8.71 0.85
C ASN A 164 11.62 9.11 2.15
N HIS A 165 11.31 8.44 3.26
CA HIS A 165 11.88 8.75 4.56
C HIS A 165 12.63 7.53 5.13
N ARG A 166 13.84 7.76 5.64
CA ARG A 166 14.67 6.72 6.26
C ARG A 166 15.28 7.23 7.56
N VAL A 167 15.43 6.32 8.52
CA VAL A 167 16.15 6.60 9.76
C VAL A 167 17.59 6.98 9.42
N SER A 168 18.11 8.07 10.01
CA SER A 168 19.49 8.50 9.77
C SER A 168 20.47 7.40 10.21
N ALA A 169 21.65 7.31 9.58
CA ALA A 169 22.65 6.30 9.98
C ALA A 169 23.09 6.47 11.44
N PHE A 170 23.12 7.71 11.94
CA PHE A 170 23.41 8.03 13.33
C PHE A 170 22.32 7.50 14.28
N ASP A 171 21.04 7.75 13.97
CA ASP A 171 19.93 7.26 14.78
C ASP A 171 19.83 5.73 14.72
N GLN A 172 20.08 5.10 13.57
CA GLN A 172 20.13 3.64 13.45
C GLN A 172 21.20 3.04 14.40
N ALA A 173 22.41 3.61 14.41
CA ALA A 173 23.47 3.18 15.31
C ALA A 173 23.08 3.39 16.78
N ARG A 174 22.42 4.51 17.09
CA ARG A 174 21.97 4.83 18.45
C ARG A 174 20.86 3.90 18.94
N ILE A 175 19.87 3.60 18.10
CA ILE A 175 18.80 2.63 18.38
C ILE A 175 19.40 1.26 18.67
N LEU A 176 20.34 0.80 17.85
CA LEU A 176 21.02 -0.49 18.05
C LEU A 176 21.81 -0.52 19.36
N TYR A 177 22.48 0.57 19.71
CA TYR A 177 23.19 0.70 20.99
C TYR A 177 22.22 0.63 22.17
N GLU A 178 21.15 1.41 22.15
CA GLU A 178 20.14 1.47 23.22
C GLU A 178 19.42 0.12 23.41
N GLN A 179 19.10 -0.58 22.32
CA GLN A 179 18.52 -1.94 22.35
C GLN A 179 19.47 -2.97 22.95
N LYS A 180 20.78 -2.88 22.71
CA LYS A 180 21.77 -3.79 23.32
C LYS A 180 21.90 -3.58 24.82
N THR A 181 21.78 -2.33 25.28
CA THR A 181 21.90 -1.98 26.70
C THR A 181 20.61 -2.21 27.50
N ASN A 182 19.48 -2.44 26.83
CA ASN A 182 18.20 -2.82 27.43
C ASN A 182 17.59 -4.06 26.72
N PRO A 183 18.17 -5.25 26.90
CA PRO A 183 17.78 -6.45 26.17
C PRO A 183 16.41 -7.02 26.58
N GLN A 184 15.84 -6.59 27.72
CA GLN A 184 14.49 -7.02 28.14
C GLN A 184 13.35 -6.37 27.34
N GLY A 185 13.65 -5.37 26.49
CA GLY A 185 12.66 -4.76 25.60
C GLY A 185 11.59 -3.95 26.33
N ASP A 186 11.84 -3.53 27.57
CA ASP A 186 10.91 -2.66 28.30
C ASP A 186 10.87 -1.28 27.62
N PRO A 187 9.73 -0.83 27.05
CA PRO A 187 9.58 0.50 26.44
C PRO A 187 9.79 1.65 27.45
N GLY A 188 9.72 1.33 28.75
CA GLY A 188 10.07 2.21 29.87
C GLY A 188 11.57 2.48 29.98
N ALA A 189 12.41 1.52 29.56
CA ALA A 189 13.86 1.52 29.70
C ALA A 189 14.62 1.65 28.36
N SER A 190 13.92 1.67 27.22
CA SER A 190 14.51 2.03 25.93
C SER A 190 15.01 3.48 25.98
N GLY A 191 16.21 3.71 25.47
CA GLY A 191 16.78 5.05 25.41
C GLY A 191 15.92 6.03 24.60
N PRO A 192 16.17 7.34 24.74
CA PRO A 192 15.28 8.39 24.21
C PRO A 192 15.13 8.34 22.69
N VAL A 193 16.15 7.85 21.96
CA VAL A 193 16.07 7.72 20.51
C VAL A 193 15.25 6.50 20.13
N SER A 194 15.51 5.33 20.71
CA SER A 194 14.67 4.15 20.45
C SER A 194 13.19 4.42 20.76
N ARG A 195 12.90 5.14 21.84
CA ARG A 195 11.52 5.50 22.19
C ARG A 195 10.87 6.43 21.18
N SER A 196 11.60 7.36 20.58
CA SER A 196 11.02 8.31 19.61
C SER A 196 10.64 7.67 18.28
N TYR A 197 11.07 6.43 18.04
CA TYR A 197 10.74 5.62 16.86
C TYR A 197 9.83 4.41 17.18
N SER A 198 9.35 4.29 18.42
CA SER A 198 8.38 3.26 18.84
C SER A 198 6.94 3.79 18.82
N ASN A 199 5.98 2.87 18.96
CA ASN A 199 4.56 3.16 19.18
C ASN A 199 4.36 4.33 20.17
N PRO A 200 3.68 5.41 19.76
CA PRO A 200 3.47 6.59 20.58
C PRO A 200 2.55 6.34 21.80
N LEU A 201 1.71 5.30 21.79
CA LEU A 201 0.78 4.97 22.88
C LEU A 201 1.23 3.78 23.74
N TRP A 202 2.53 3.50 23.79
CA TRP A 202 3.13 2.40 24.56
C TRP A 202 2.76 2.39 26.06
N ASN A 203 2.46 3.55 26.66
CA ASN A 203 2.09 3.69 28.08
C ASN A 203 0.58 3.68 28.33
N GLY A 204 -0.22 3.39 27.32
CA GLY A 204 -1.66 3.31 27.44
C GLY A 204 -2.35 3.71 26.14
N LEU A 205 -3.17 2.80 25.62
CA LEU A 205 -4.00 3.06 24.44
C LEU A 205 -5.04 4.11 24.78
N THR A 206 -4.91 5.29 24.17
CA THR A 206 -5.81 6.41 24.39
C THR A 206 -6.26 6.99 23.05
N VAL A 207 -7.52 7.39 22.99
CA VAL A 207 -8.09 8.11 21.86
C VAL A 207 -8.24 9.60 22.20
N PRO A 208 -8.35 10.49 21.19
CA PRO A 208 -8.69 11.89 21.46
C PRO A 208 -9.95 12.02 22.31
N SER A 209 -9.90 12.87 23.34
CA SER A 209 -11.02 13.11 24.26
C SER A 209 -12.24 13.72 23.55
N SER A 210 -12.01 14.54 22.52
CA SER A 210 -13.07 15.11 21.70
C SER A 210 -13.62 14.11 20.70
N ALA A 211 -14.91 13.75 20.84
CA ALA A 211 -15.61 12.92 19.85
C ALA A 211 -15.53 13.51 18.43
N SER A 212 -15.65 14.83 18.31
CA SER A 212 -15.52 15.51 17.00
C SER A 212 -14.15 15.30 16.37
N GLU A 213 -13.08 15.25 17.17
CA GLU A 213 -11.74 14.99 16.66
C GLU A 213 -11.59 13.54 16.21
N ARG A 214 -12.13 12.60 16.98
CA ARG A 214 -12.12 11.18 16.59
C ARG A 214 -12.83 10.93 15.26
N LEU A 215 -14.00 11.53 15.06
CA LEU A 215 -14.72 11.46 13.79
C LEU A 215 -13.96 12.13 12.64
N ARG A 216 -13.29 13.26 12.90
CA ARG A 216 -12.42 13.94 11.91
C ARG A 216 -11.23 13.06 11.51
N GLN A 217 -10.59 12.37 12.46
CA GLN A 217 -9.51 11.43 12.15
C GLN A 217 -9.98 10.29 11.25
N ALA A 218 -11.16 9.69 11.55
CA ALA A 218 -11.76 8.64 10.75
C ALA A 218 -12.09 9.11 9.31
N ALA A 219 -12.75 10.25 9.18
CA ALA A 219 -13.07 10.85 7.88
C ALA A 219 -11.80 11.26 7.10
N ARG A 220 -10.77 11.73 7.80
CA ARG A 220 -9.51 12.14 7.19
C ARG A 220 -8.81 10.97 6.52
N ILE A 221 -8.58 9.86 7.24
CA ILE A 221 -7.91 8.67 6.68
C ILE A 221 -8.57 8.23 5.38
N THR A 222 -9.91 8.21 5.33
CA THR A 222 -10.65 7.71 4.16
C THR A 222 -10.73 8.71 3.00
N SER A 223 -10.61 10.00 3.30
CA SER A 223 -10.66 11.08 2.29
C SER A 223 -9.33 11.31 1.56
N LEU A 224 -8.20 10.93 2.16
CA LEU A 224 -6.89 11.08 1.53
C LEU A 224 -6.80 10.20 0.27
N PRO A 225 -6.20 10.71 -0.84
CA PRO A 225 -5.75 9.87 -1.94
C PRO A 225 -4.78 8.80 -1.43
N ILE A 226 -4.73 7.64 -2.09
CA ILE A 226 -3.70 6.64 -1.79
C ILE A 226 -2.29 7.21 -2.00
N SER A 227 -1.37 6.92 -1.08
CA SER A 227 0.07 7.02 -1.28
C SER A 227 0.55 5.75 -1.98
N THR A 228 1.26 5.90 -3.10
CA THR A 228 1.62 4.75 -3.95
C THR A 228 2.87 5.03 -4.80
N LEU A 229 3.66 3.99 -5.01
CA LEU A 229 4.80 3.98 -5.93
C LEU A 229 4.39 3.85 -7.40
N PHE A 230 3.10 3.74 -7.70
CA PHE A 230 2.58 3.50 -9.04
C PHE A 230 1.62 4.61 -9.49
N GLU A 231 1.81 5.85 -9.00
CA GLU A 231 0.89 6.97 -9.23
C GLU A 231 0.44 7.14 -10.71
N PRO A 232 1.33 7.07 -11.72
CA PRO A 232 0.92 7.34 -13.10
C PRO A 232 0.04 6.25 -13.73
N ILE A 233 -0.16 5.08 -13.09
CA ILE A 233 -1.14 4.10 -13.62
C ILE A 233 -2.58 4.64 -13.50
N TYR A 234 -2.82 5.54 -12.55
CA TYR A 234 -4.14 6.12 -12.28
C TYR A 234 -4.38 7.34 -13.17
N LEU A 235 -4.69 7.10 -14.43
CA LEU A 235 -4.76 8.10 -15.52
C LEU A 235 -5.58 9.37 -15.19
N ASN A 236 -6.64 9.24 -14.37
CA ASN A 236 -7.53 10.35 -13.99
C ASN A 236 -7.33 10.85 -12.56
N GLY A 237 -6.22 10.46 -11.92
CA GLY A 237 -5.91 10.75 -10.54
C GLY A 237 -6.12 9.55 -9.61
N ARG A 238 -5.41 9.58 -8.47
CA ARG A 238 -5.40 8.50 -7.48
C ARG A 238 -6.76 8.37 -6.79
N PRO A 239 -7.27 7.13 -6.57
CA PRO A 239 -8.46 6.90 -5.76
C PRO A 239 -8.25 7.36 -4.31
N SER A 240 -9.34 7.71 -3.63
CA SER A 240 -9.28 7.91 -2.18
C SER A 240 -9.10 6.56 -1.48
N ARG A 241 -8.46 6.55 -0.30
CA ARG A 241 -8.34 5.35 0.54
C ARG A 241 -9.70 4.72 0.84
N GLY A 242 -10.73 5.54 1.07
CA GLY A 242 -12.11 5.06 1.27
C GLY A 242 -12.65 4.26 0.08
N ALA A 243 -12.38 4.70 -1.16
CA ALA A 243 -12.80 3.96 -2.35
C ALA A 243 -12.09 2.59 -2.46
N VAL A 244 -10.80 2.56 -2.11
CA VAL A 244 -10.00 1.31 -2.07
C VAL A 244 -10.48 0.39 -0.94
N MET A 245 -10.76 0.91 0.25
CA MET A 245 -11.35 0.15 1.37
C MET A 245 -12.70 -0.44 0.99
N ASN A 246 -13.54 0.30 0.28
CA ASN A 246 -14.83 -0.19 -0.22
C ASN A 246 -14.66 -1.34 -1.23
N ALA A 247 -13.71 -1.23 -2.17
CA ALA A 247 -13.41 -2.30 -3.12
C ALA A 247 -12.86 -3.56 -2.43
N ALA A 248 -11.95 -3.38 -1.46
CA ALA A 248 -11.40 -4.47 -0.67
C ALA A 248 -12.49 -5.14 0.20
N ALA A 249 -13.37 -4.35 0.83
CA ALA A 249 -14.50 -4.84 1.63
C ALA A 249 -15.42 -5.76 0.82
N LYS A 250 -15.82 -5.33 -0.37
CA LYS A 250 -16.62 -6.13 -1.31
C LYS A 250 -15.92 -7.44 -1.68
N THR A 251 -14.61 -7.39 -1.92
CA THR A 251 -13.82 -8.57 -2.31
C THR A 251 -13.76 -9.61 -1.19
N TYR A 252 -13.68 -9.17 0.06
CA TYR A 252 -13.45 -10.06 1.21
C TYR A 252 -14.66 -10.24 2.13
N ASN A 253 -15.87 -9.91 1.66
CA ASN A 253 -17.12 -10.06 2.41
C ASN A 253 -17.11 -9.30 3.75
N LEU A 254 -16.54 -8.10 3.75
CA LEU A 254 -16.41 -7.21 4.91
C LEU A 254 -17.22 -5.92 4.69
N THR A 255 -17.23 -5.05 5.70
CA THR A 255 -17.62 -3.65 5.54
C THR A 255 -16.37 -2.78 5.51
N PRO A 256 -16.38 -1.66 4.78
CA PRO A 256 -15.25 -0.75 4.79
C PRO A 256 -15.00 -0.12 6.17
N GLU A 257 -16.03 0.00 7.02
CA GLU A 257 -15.92 0.43 8.41
C GLU A 257 -15.04 -0.51 9.24
N VAL A 258 -15.12 -1.83 9.04
CA VAL A 258 -14.28 -2.81 9.75
C VAL A 258 -12.82 -2.71 9.33
N ILE A 259 -12.55 -2.54 8.02
CA ILE A 259 -11.19 -2.32 7.52
C ILE A 259 -10.65 -0.99 8.05
N GLY A 260 -11.47 0.06 7.96
CA GLY A 260 -11.14 1.39 8.45
C GLY A 260 -10.88 1.41 9.96
N ALA A 261 -11.58 0.62 10.76
CA ALA A 261 -11.39 0.53 12.20
C ALA A 261 -9.98 0.03 12.56
N ILE A 262 -9.52 -1.03 11.90
CA ILE A 262 -8.17 -1.56 12.06
C ILE A 262 -7.15 -0.49 11.64
N VAL A 263 -7.28 0.05 10.43
CA VAL A 263 -6.36 1.09 9.94
C VAL A 263 -6.32 2.32 10.86
N LEU A 264 -7.47 2.79 11.35
CA LEU A 264 -7.51 3.96 12.24
C LEU A 264 -6.91 3.66 13.62
N ALA A 265 -7.12 2.46 14.17
CA ALA A 265 -6.48 2.06 15.43
C ALA A 265 -4.95 2.03 15.26
N GLU A 266 -4.45 1.32 14.25
CA GLU A 266 -3.01 1.29 13.94
C GLU A 266 -2.46 2.70 13.73
N GLN A 267 -3.15 3.54 12.94
CA GLN A 267 -2.66 4.90 12.66
C GLN A 267 -2.77 5.87 13.84
N ARG A 268 -3.61 5.60 14.84
CA ARG A 268 -3.59 6.34 16.11
C ARG A 268 -2.36 5.97 16.93
N ASP A 269 -1.97 4.70 16.93
CA ASP A 269 -0.71 4.25 17.54
C ASP A 269 0.45 4.25 16.54
N GLN A 270 0.43 5.15 15.55
CA GLN A 270 1.53 5.30 14.58
C GLN A 270 2.09 6.72 14.62
N SER A 271 3.41 6.82 14.51
CA SER A 271 4.13 8.08 14.27
C SER A 271 4.89 8.10 12.94
N GLN A 272 5.31 9.29 12.47
CA GLN A 272 6.18 9.38 11.27
C GLN A 272 7.52 8.68 11.48
N ASN A 273 8.08 8.80 12.68
CA ASN A 273 9.33 8.13 13.01
C ASN A 273 9.17 6.61 12.97
N GLU A 274 8.08 6.09 13.53
CA GLU A 274 7.79 4.65 13.48
C GLU A 274 7.68 4.14 12.05
N ASP A 275 6.93 4.84 11.17
CA ASP A 275 6.87 4.51 9.73
C ASP A 275 8.28 4.42 9.10
N MET A 276 9.17 5.36 9.45
CA MET A 276 10.56 5.37 8.97
C MET A 276 11.35 4.18 9.49
N LEU A 277 11.22 3.85 10.79
CA LEU A 277 11.93 2.73 11.41
C LEU A 277 11.45 1.41 10.81
N ASP A 278 10.13 1.21 10.74
CA ASP A 278 9.52 0.01 10.20
C ASP A 278 10.02 -0.28 8.80
N TYR A 279 9.96 0.71 7.91
CA TYR A 279 10.39 0.53 6.54
C TYR A 279 11.91 0.38 6.41
N THR A 280 12.69 1.16 7.16
CA THR A 280 14.16 1.06 7.15
C THR A 280 14.62 -0.31 7.64
N ALA A 281 14.04 -0.82 8.73
CA ALA A 281 14.37 -2.13 9.28
C ALA A 281 13.91 -3.27 8.35
N ALA A 282 12.75 -3.14 7.70
CA ALA A 282 12.24 -4.14 6.77
C ALA A 282 13.04 -4.25 5.47
N THR A 283 13.73 -3.19 5.06
CA THR A 283 14.48 -3.11 3.79
C THR A 283 16.00 -3.01 3.97
N HIS A 284 16.52 -3.11 5.20
CA HIS A 284 17.95 -3.03 5.44
C HIS A 284 18.69 -4.20 4.79
N SER A 285 19.72 -3.92 3.99
CA SER A 285 20.39 -4.92 3.14
C SER A 285 21.20 -5.97 3.92
N VAL A 286 21.69 -5.64 5.11
CA VAL A 286 22.58 -6.51 5.89
C VAL A 286 21.91 -7.06 7.16
N SER A 287 20.96 -6.32 7.72
CA SER A 287 20.38 -6.59 9.05
C SER A 287 18.88 -6.42 9.04
N ARG A 288 18.26 -6.94 7.98
CA ARG A 288 16.82 -6.90 7.76
C ARG A 288 16.09 -7.51 8.95
N ARG A 289 14.98 -6.90 9.36
CA ARG A 289 14.06 -7.42 10.37
C ARG A 289 12.65 -7.47 9.81
N THR A 290 11.87 -8.47 10.22
CA THR A 290 10.43 -8.47 9.98
C THR A 290 9.78 -7.47 10.92
N THR A 291 9.21 -6.42 10.34
CA THR A 291 8.41 -5.38 11.00
C THR A 291 7.03 -5.31 10.37
N SER A 292 6.14 -4.59 11.03
CA SER A 292 4.83 -4.24 10.52
C SER A 292 4.94 -2.93 9.72
N VAL A 293 4.36 -2.84 8.52
CA VAL A 293 4.56 -1.68 7.62
C VAL A 293 3.22 -1.14 7.13
N GLY A 294 3.13 0.19 7.02
CA GLY A 294 2.06 0.90 6.32
C GLY A 294 0.75 1.00 7.10
N LEU A 295 -0.32 1.36 6.39
CA LEU A 295 -1.61 1.78 6.98
C LEU A 295 -2.15 0.87 8.09
N GLY A 296 -2.17 -0.43 7.87
CA GLY A 296 -2.65 -1.40 8.85
C GLY A 296 -1.55 -2.23 9.48
N GLN A 297 -0.30 -1.74 9.48
CA GLN A 297 0.80 -2.37 10.23
C GLN A 297 0.93 -3.88 9.90
N VAL A 298 1.06 -4.18 8.60
CA VAL A 298 1.10 -5.57 8.11
C VAL A 298 2.54 -6.06 8.04
N ARG A 299 2.79 -7.30 8.50
CA ARG A 299 4.13 -7.91 8.41
C ARG A 299 4.38 -8.61 7.08
N ASP A 300 5.58 -8.46 6.54
CA ASP A 300 6.00 -9.09 5.29
C ASP A 300 5.95 -10.63 5.32
N ASP A 301 6.35 -11.23 6.43
CA ASP A 301 6.27 -12.69 6.65
C ASP A 301 4.82 -13.21 6.63
N THR A 302 3.87 -12.38 7.05
CA THR A 302 2.45 -12.70 7.10
C THR A 302 1.83 -12.56 5.72
N VAL A 303 2.24 -11.55 4.94
CA VAL A 303 1.91 -11.45 3.51
C VAL A 303 2.34 -12.70 2.76
N ALA A 304 3.59 -13.14 2.93
CA ALA A 304 4.10 -14.33 2.26
C ALA A 304 3.36 -15.60 2.68
N ARG A 305 3.18 -15.81 4.00
CA ARG A 305 2.55 -17.02 4.56
C ARG A 305 1.07 -17.15 4.22
N THR A 306 0.34 -16.04 4.08
CA THR A 306 -1.12 -16.04 3.87
C THR A 306 -1.55 -15.50 2.51
N ASP A 307 -0.57 -15.28 1.62
CA ASP A 307 -0.73 -14.82 0.24
C ASP A 307 -1.52 -13.50 0.13
N LEU A 308 -1.25 -12.52 1.00
CA LEU A 308 -2.14 -11.36 1.18
C LEU A 308 -2.31 -10.47 -0.06
N PHE A 309 -1.35 -10.50 -1.00
CA PHE A 309 -1.43 -9.73 -2.26
C PHE A 309 -2.21 -10.44 -3.38
N SER A 310 -2.83 -11.59 -3.12
CA SER A 310 -3.52 -12.36 -4.18
C SER A 310 -4.72 -11.66 -4.81
N GLY A 311 -5.24 -10.60 -4.18
CA GLY A 311 -6.31 -9.78 -4.76
C GLY A 311 -5.81 -8.76 -5.79
N LEU A 312 -4.49 -8.53 -5.87
CA LEU A 312 -3.89 -7.46 -6.67
C LEU A 312 -2.84 -7.93 -7.68
N LEU A 313 -2.09 -8.97 -7.35
CA LEU A 313 -1.02 -9.49 -8.22
C LEU A 313 -1.36 -10.88 -8.72
N GLU A 314 -0.80 -11.28 -9.87
CA GLU A 314 -0.86 -12.67 -10.34
C GLU A 314 0.05 -13.59 -9.51
N HIS A 315 -0.27 -14.89 -9.49
CA HIS A 315 0.47 -15.86 -8.66
C HIS A 315 1.96 -15.89 -8.98
N LYS A 316 2.32 -15.88 -10.27
CA LYS A 316 3.71 -15.88 -10.74
C LYS A 316 4.50 -14.68 -10.23
N ARG A 317 3.86 -13.51 -10.14
CA ARG A 317 4.48 -12.28 -9.64
C ARG A 317 4.72 -12.37 -8.14
N ARG A 318 3.74 -12.84 -7.37
CA ARG A 318 3.84 -12.96 -5.91
C ARG A 318 4.91 -13.95 -5.46
N GLN A 319 5.05 -15.08 -6.15
CA GLN A 319 6.06 -16.10 -5.80
C GLN A 319 7.50 -15.61 -5.95
N GLY A 320 7.74 -14.58 -6.78
CA GLY A 320 9.07 -14.01 -7.00
C GLY A 320 9.45 -12.89 -6.05
N LEU A 321 8.59 -12.51 -5.09
CA LEU A 321 8.84 -11.40 -4.17
C LEU A 321 9.58 -11.86 -2.92
N ASP A 322 10.66 -11.17 -2.58
CA ASP A 322 11.31 -11.31 -1.27
C ASP A 322 10.67 -10.40 -0.20
N GLY A 323 11.09 -10.56 1.06
CA GLY A 323 10.54 -9.79 2.18
C GLY A 323 10.73 -8.27 2.07
N ALA A 324 11.86 -7.81 1.51
CA ALA A 324 12.11 -6.37 1.34
C ALA A 324 11.20 -5.79 0.26
N GLN A 325 11.02 -6.51 -0.85
CA GLN A 325 10.09 -6.15 -1.91
C GLN A 325 8.64 -6.14 -1.42
N ILE A 326 8.24 -7.12 -0.60
CA ILE A 326 6.92 -7.14 0.05
C ILE A 326 6.76 -5.91 0.96
N ALA A 327 7.75 -5.60 1.80
CA ALA A 327 7.72 -4.44 2.67
C ALA A 327 7.62 -3.12 1.89
N THR A 328 8.32 -3.01 0.75
CA THR A 328 8.16 -1.86 -0.16
C THR A 328 6.76 -1.76 -0.73
N LEU A 329 6.16 -2.87 -1.18
CA LEU A 329 4.76 -2.84 -1.64
C LEU A 329 3.78 -2.49 -0.50
N LEU A 330 4.05 -2.90 0.74
CA LEU A 330 3.23 -2.51 1.90
C LEU A 330 3.26 -1.02 2.22
N THR A 331 4.21 -0.24 1.68
CA THR A 331 4.18 1.22 1.75
C THR A 331 3.16 1.85 0.80
N CYS A 332 2.66 1.10 -0.18
CA CYS A 332 1.59 1.54 -1.08
C CYS A 332 0.23 1.21 -0.45
N ASP A 333 -0.61 2.22 -0.28
CA ASP A 333 -1.85 2.11 0.46
C ASP A 333 -2.80 1.06 -0.12
N GLU A 334 -2.87 0.90 -1.44
CA GLU A 334 -3.73 -0.08 -2.08
C GLU A 334 -3.32 -1.53 -1.77
N PHE A 335 -2.02 -1.81 -1.76
CA PHE A 335 -1.50 -3.11 -1.35
C PHE A 335 -1.75 -3.35 0.13
N ASN A 336 -1.51 -2.34 0.95
CA ASN A 336 -1.71 -2.44 2.39
C ASN A 336 -3.19 -2.67 2.74
N ILE A 337 -4.12 -1.87 2.19
CA ILE A 337 -5.57 -1.98 2.43
C ILE A 337 -6.10 -3.35 2.00
N PHE A 338 -5.70 -3.85 0.82
CA PHE A 338 -6.11 -5.20 0.38
C PHE A 338 -5.52 -6.30 1.26
N ALA A 339 -4.28 -6.14 1.73
CA ALA A 339 -3.65 -7.08 2.65
C ALA A 339 -4.37 -7.10 4.01
N VAL A 340 -4.68 -5.93 4.58
CA VAL A 340 -5.48 -5.79 5.80
C VAL A 340 -6.84 -6.47 5.64
N ALA A 341 -7.57 -6.16 4.58
CA ALA A 341 -8.90 -6.73 4.35
C ALA A 341 -8.86 -8.26 4.20
N LYS A 342 -7.90 -8.78 3.44
CA LYS A 342 -7.72 -10.23 3.30
C LYS A 342 -7.33 -10.88 4.62
N TYR A 343 -6.47 -10.23 5.41
CA TYR A 343 -6.03 -10.77 6.70
C TYR A 343 -7.15 -10.75 7.75
N ILE A 344 -7.98 -9.69 7.80
CA ILE A 344 -9.22 -9.66 8.62
C ILE A 344 -10.10 -10.85 8.27
N ARG A 345 -10.34 -11.10 6.98
CA ARG A 345 -11.15 -12.25 6.54
C ARG A 345 -10.47 -13.57 6.88
N TYR A 346 -9.15 -13.68 6.75
CA TYR A 346 -8.39 -14.86 7.16
C TYR A 346 -8.55 -15.15 8.67
N VAL A 347 -8.34 -14.15 9.53
CA VAL A 347 -8.51 -14.25 10.99
C VAL A 347 -9.96 -14.63 11.34
N ALA A 348 -10.96 -13.97 10.74
CA ALA A 348 -12.36 -14.29 10.95
C ALA A 348 -12.67 -15.76 10.59
N ASN A 349 -12.07 -16.28 9.52
CA ASN A 349 -12.28 -17.67 9.11
C ASN A 349 -11.53 -18.69 9.98
N LEU A 350 -10.39 -18.32 10.58
CA LEU A 350 -9.60 -19.21 11.44
C LEU A 350 -10.33 -19.69 12.68
N VAL A 351 -11.31 -18.93 13.17
CA VAL A 351 -12.11 -19.34 14.33
C VAL A 351 -12.88 -20.63 14.06
N GLY A 352 -13.21 -20.90 12.78
CA GLY A 352 -13.86 -22.11 12.33
C GLY A 352 -15.17 -22.39 13.08
N LYS A 353 -15.23 -23.55 13.76
CA LYS A 353 -16.39 -24.01 14.54
C LYS A 353 -16.21 -23.83 16.05
N LYS A 354 -15.22 -23.03 16.50
CA LYS A 354 -14.99 -22.77 17.92
C LYS A 354 -16.23 -22.11 18.55
N THR A 355 -16.38 -22.35 19.84
CA THR A 355 -17.49 -21.90 20.68
C THR A 355 -16.95 -21.17 21.91
N LYS A 356 -17.84 -20.58 22.72
CA LYS A 356 -17.46 -19.87 23.96
C LYS A 356 -16.77 -20.79 24.97
N THR A 357 -16.99 -22.10 24.92
CA THR A 357 -16.30 -23.06 25.78
C THR A 357 -14.87 -23.34 25.33
N ASP A 358 -14.56 -23.18 24.04
CA ASP A 358 -13.22 -23.37 23.50
C ASP A 358 -12.30 -22.17 23.76
N LEU A 359 -12.89 -20.98 23.94
CA LEU A 359 -12.21 -19.70 24.13
C LEU A 359 -12.84 -18.92 25.31
N PRO A 360 -12.72 -19.43 26.55
CA PRO A 360 -13.41 -18.88 27.71
C PRO A 360 -12.94 -17.46 28.08
N ARG A 361 -11.66 -17.11 27.88
CA ARG A 361 -11.17 -15.76 28.19
C ARG A 361 -11.65 -14.76 27.15
N THR A 362 -11.62 -15.12 25.87
CA THR A 362 -12.22 -14.31 24.80
C THR A 362 -13.71 -14.10 25.05
N ALA A 363 -14.45 -15.15 25.42
CA ALA A 363 -15.88 -15.05 25.70
C ALA A 363 -16.19 -14.20 26.95
N ALA A 364 -15.31 -14.20 27.96
CA ALA A 364 -15.45 -13.35 29.14
C ALA A 364 -15.19 -11.88 28.82
N ALA A 365 -14.20 -11.57 27.97
CA ALA A 365 -13.88 -10.21 27.56
C ALA A 365 -14.89 -9.63 26.56
N PHE A 366 -15.47 -10.48 25.71
CA PHE A 366 -16.42 -10.10 24.65
C PHE A 366 -17.70 -10.94 24.80
N PRO A 367 -18.56 -10.66 25.80
CA PRO A 367 -19.70 -11.50 26.13
C PRO A 367 -20.74 -11.62 25.01
N GLY A 368 -20.85 -10.61 24.15
CA GLY A 368 -21.70 -10.57 22.96
C GLY A 368 -21.11 -11.24 21.71
N ILE A 369 -19.89 -11.81 21.79
CA ILE A 369 -19.26 -12.46 20.63
C ILE A 369 -20.11 -13.63 20.11
N ASN A 370 -20.26 -13.67 18.79
CA ASN A 370 -20.91 -14.74 18.04
C ASN A 370 -19.94 -15.31 16.99
N PHE A 371 -19.25 -16.40 17.32
CA PHE A 371 -18.26 -17.01 16.43
C PHE A 371 -18.82 -17.42 15.06
N ALA A 372 -20.06 -17.90 15.01
CA ALA A 372 -20.70 -18.30 13.76
C ALA A 372 -20.96 -17.11 12.82
N ALA A 373 -21.08 -15.89 13.35
CA ALA A 373 -21.27 -14.68 12.54
C ALA A 373 -20.03 -14.38 11.67
N TYR A 374 -18.82 -14.78 12.08
CA TYR A 374 -17.60 -14.52 11.30
C TYR A 374 -17.63 -15.15 9.90
N ALA A 375 -18.34 -16.27 9.71
CA ALA A 375 -18.53 -16.87 8.39
C ALA A 375 -19.40 -16.02 7.44
N GLN A 376 -20.15 -15.05 7.97
CA GLN A 376 -21.07 -14.19 7.24
C GLN A 376 -20.39 -12.87 6.82
N HIS A 377 -21.15 -12.05 6.10
CA HIS A 377 -20.78 -10.67 5.78
C HIS A 377 -20.65 -9.84 7.08
N ALA A 378 -19.61 -8.99 7.17
CA ALA A 378 -19.31 -8.28 8.42
C ALA A 378 -20.42 -7.35 8.96
N ARG A 379 -21.34 -6.92 8.10
CA ARG A 379 -22.57 -6.20 8.50
C ARG A 379 -23.44 -6.96 9.52
N ASN A 380 -23.29 -8.29 9.59
CA ASN A 380 -24.02 -9.15 10.53
C ASN A 380 -23.20 -9.45 11.80
N TRP A 381 -22.00 -8.89 11.92
CA TRP A 381 -21.14 -9.11 13.09
C TRP A 381 -21.62 -8.23 14.25
N PRO A 382 -21.82 -8.80 15.45
CA PRO A 382 -21.93 -8.01 16.67
C PRO A 382 -20.73 -7.07 16.86
N ALA A 383 -20.91 -5.97 17.59
CA ALA A 383 -19.80 -5.06 17.92
C ALA A 383 -18.63 -5.81 18.60
N ASP A 384 -18.95 -6.76 19.49
CA ASP A 384 -17.98 -7.63 20.17
C ASP A 384 -17.19 -8.51 19.19
N ASN A 385 -17.73 -8.88 18.03
CA ASN A 385 -16.95 -9.58 17.01
C ASN A 385 -15.91 -8.67 16.36
N VAL A 386 -16.21 -7.38 16.18
CA VAL A 386 -15.23 -6.42 15.64
C VAL A 386 -14.12 -6.17 16.67
N ALA A 387 -14.50 -5.96 17.93
CA ALA A 387 -13.56 -5.77 19.04
C ALA A 387 -12.67 -7.01 19.26
N ALA A 388 -13.24 -8.21 19.33
CA ALA A 388 -12.48 -9.44 19.46
C ALA A 388 -11.52 -9.63 18.28
N LEU A 389 -11.98 -9.40 17.05
CA LEU A 389 -11.12 -9.49 15.87
C LEU A 389 -9.97 -8.47 15.93
N GLY A 390 -10.19 -7.28 16.47
CA GLY A 390 -9.11 -6.32 16.76
C GLY A 390 -8.03 -6.91 17.66
N SER A 391 -8.43 -7.55 18.77
CA SER A 391 -7.49 -8.27 19.65
C SER A 391 -6.70 -9.36 18.90
N GLU A 392 -7.37 -10.14 18.07
CA GLU A 392 -6.77 -11.25 17.31
C GLU A 392 -5.97 -10.80 16.08
N TYR A 393 -6.15 -9.56 15.62
CA TYR A 393 -5.40 -8.98 14.50
C TYR A 393 -3.98 -8.60 14.93
N THR A 394 -3.85 -7.94 16.08
CA THR A 394 -2.57 -7.48 16.64
C THR A 394 -1.78 -8.60 17.33
N SER A 395 -2.46 -9.70 17.71
CA SER A 395 -1.88 -10.82 18.45
C SER A 395 -1.91 -12.12 17.63
N ARG A 396 -1.59 -13.25 18.28
CA ARG A 396 -1.73 -14.57 17.66
C ARG A 396 -3.22 -14.93 17.61
N PRO A 397 -3.81 -15.17 16.43
CA PRO A 397 -5.25 -15.37 16.32
C PRO A 397 -5.77 -16.60 17.08
N TRP A 398 -6.81 -16.38 17.89
CA TRP A 398 -7.63 -17.36 18.58
C TRP A 398 -6.86 -18.29 19.53
N ASP A 399 -5.84 -17.75 20.22
CA ASP A 399 -5.06 -18.44 21.25
C ASP A 399 -5.59 -18.21 22.69
N ASP A 400 -6.78 -17.59 22.80
CA ASP A 400 -7.47 -17.22 24.05
C ASP A 400 -6.69 -16.19 24.90
N ARG A 401 -5.77 -15.43 24.29
CA ARG A 401 -5.10 -14.28 24.92
C ARG A 401 -5.69 -12.97 24.42
N VAL A 402 -6.47 -12.34 25.28
CA VAL A 402 -7.11 -11.05 24.98
C VAL A 402 -6.16 -9.88 25.27
N THR A 403 -6.13 -8.91 24.35
CA THR A 403 -5.35 -7.67 24.50
C THR A 403 -6.27 -6.46 24.65
N GLY A 404 -5.74 -5.35 25.19
CA GLY A 404 -6.46 -4.07 25.26
C GLY A 404 -6.80 -3.48 23.87
N TRP A 405 -6.17 -3.99 22.81
CA TRP A 405 -6.38 -3.54 21.43
C TRP A 405 -7.82 -3.77 20.94
N GLY A 406 -8.50 -4.79 21.46
CA GLY A 406 -9.88 -5.07 21.06
C GLY A 406 -10.84 -3.92 21.35
N SER A 407 -10.75 -3.32 22.54
CA SER A 407 -11.55 -2.13 22.89
C SER A 407 -11.16 -0.92 22.04
N PHE A 408 -9.86 -0.72 21.80
CA PHE A 408 -9.34 0.39 21.00
C PHE A 408 -9.83 0.34 19.54
N VAL A 409 -9.86 -0.84 18.94
CA VAL A 409 -10.45 -1.09 17.61
C VAL A 409 -11.97 -0.93 17.63
N GLY A 410 -12.65 -1.37 18.70
CA GLY A 410 -14.09 -1.17 18.87
C GLY A 410 -14.51 0.30 18.88
N GLU A 411 -13.72 1.16 19.52
CA GLU A 411 -13.89 2.62 19.48
C GLU A 411 -13.65 3.17 18.08
N ALA A 412 -12.57 2.76 17.41
CA ALA A 412 -12.29 3.16 16.03
C ALA A 412 -13.40 2.75 15.05
N HIS A 413 -14.03 1.59 15.25
CA HIS A 413 -15.17 1.14 14.46
C HIS A 413 -16.42 2.02 14.67
N SER A 414 -16.65 2.42 15.92
CA SER A 414 -17.73 3.36 16.26
C SER A 414 -17.48 4.73 15.61
N ASP A 415 -16.23 5.20 15.61
CA ASP A 415 -15.84 6.46 14.98
C ASP A 415 -15.99 6.39 13.44
N MET A 416 -15.57 5.30 12.81
CA MET A 416 -15.74 5.07 11.35
C MET A 416 -17.22 5.09 10.96
N SER A 417 -18.06 4.41 11.74
CA SER A 417 -19.50 4.37 11.51
C SER A 417 -20.16 5.74 11.72
N GLY A 418 -19.67 6.52 12.70
CA GLY A 418 -20.20 7.84 13.05
C GLY A 418 -19.74 8.98 12.13
N ALA A 419 -18.62 8.82 11.42
CA ALA A 419 -17.97 9.88 10.66
C ALA A 419 -18.70 10.27 9.34
N LYS A 420 -19.83 9.62 9.01
CA LYS A 420 -20.64 9.86 7.81
C LYS A 420 -19.79 9.84 6.52
N ILE A 421 -18.91 8.85 6.43
CA ILE A 421 -17.99 8.67 5.31
C ILE A 421 -18.78 8.30 4.05
N SER A 422 -18.51 9.01 2.96
CA SER A 422 -18.93 8.56 1.62
C SER A 422 -17.88 7.56 1.13
N TRP A 423 -18.27 6.30 0.95
CA TRP A 423 -17.38 5.21 0.54
C TRP A 423 -17.12 5.19 -0.96
#